data_AF-A0A2A2USC4-F1
#
_entry.id   AF-A0A2A2USC4-F1
#
_cell.length_a   1.000
_cell.length_b   1.000
_cell.length_c   1.000
_cell.angle_alpha   90.00
_cell.angle_beta   90.00
_cell.angle_gamma   90.00
#
_symmetry.space_group_name_H-M   'P 1'
#
loop_
_entity.id
_entity.type
_entity.pdbx_description
1 polymer ?
#
loop_
_entity_poly.entity_id
_entity_poly.type
_entity_poly.pdbx_seq_one_letter_code
_entity_poly.pdbx_strand_id
1 'polypeptide(L)' 'MEYTLVKTATYKGLIKEVNELIKQGWIPQGGVMEDQNGRCLQAMINTN' A
#
# COMPACT_ATOMS: atom_id res chain seq x y z
N MET A 1 -6.06 14.50 -6.10
CA MET A 1 -4.93 13.58 -5.96
C MET A 1 -4.67 13.33 -4.48
N GLU A 2 -5.05 12.16 -4.01
CA GLU A 2 -4.92 11.75 -2.60
C GLU A 2 -3.79 10.71 -2.48
N TYR A 3 -2.98 10.81 -1.44
CA TYR A 3 -1.86 9.89 -1.18
C TYR A 3 -2.06 9.19 0.15
N THR A 4 -1.80 7.88 0.18
CA THR A 4 -1.77 7.12 1.42
C THR A 4 -0.64 6.11 1.45
N LEU A 5 -0.25 5.70 2.65
CA LEU A 5 0.76 4.66 2.87
C LEU A 5 0.12 3.50 3.63
N VAL A 6 -0.07 2.38 2.93
CA VAL A 6 -0.58 1.14 3.53
C VAL A 6 0.55 0.50 4.31
N LYS A 7 0.28 0.13 5.58
CA LYS A 7 1.26 -0.50 6.46
C LYS A 7 0.67 -1.74 7.12
N THR A 8 1.36 -2.87 7.05
CA THR A 8 0.92 -4.11 7.72
C THR A 8 2.10 -4.85 8.32
N ALA A 9 1.84 -5.70 9.32
CA ALA A 9 2.87 -6.52 9.95
C ALA A 9 3.36 -7.69 9.07
N THR A 10 2.66 -8.02 7.98
CA THR A 10 3.01 -9.12 7.09
C THR A 10 2.79 -8.77 5.63
N TYR A 11 3.61 -9.34 4.74
CA TYR A 11 3.43 -9.25 3.29
C TYR A 11 2.04 -9.70 2.83
N LYS A 12 1.50 -10.78 3.41
CA LYS A 12 0.16 -11.27 3.06
C LYS A 12 -0.94 -10.26 3.42
N GLY A 13 -0.81 -9.59 4.57
CA GLY A 13 -1.69 -8.48 4.94
C GLY A 13 -1.56 -7.31 3.97
N LEU A 14 -0.33 -6.96 3.57
CA LEU A 14 -0.09 -5.84 2.67
C LEU A 14 -0.74 -6.08 1.31
N ILE A 15 -0.53 -7.27 0.73
CA ILE A 15 -1.11 -7.67 -0.56
C ILE A 15 -2.64 -7.55 -0.52
N LYS A 16 -3.28 -7.97 0.58
CA LYS A 16 -4.73 -7.87 0.72
C LYS A 16 -5.20 -6.41 0.66
N GLU A 17 -4.63 -5.55 1.51
CA GLU A 17 -5.03 -4.14 1.59
C GLU A 17 -4.75 -3.37 0.29
N VAL A 18 -3.57 -3.59 -0.32
CA VAL A 18 -3.20 -3.00 -1.61
C VAL A 18 -4.17 -3.42 -2.71
N ASN A 19 -4.54 -4.70 -2.77
CA ASN A 19 -5.49 -5.20 -3.78
C ASN A 19 -6.90 -4.61 -3.60
N GLU A 20 -7.35 -4.38 -2.36
CA GLU A 20 -8.64 -3.71 -2.13
C GLU A 20 -8.63 -2.25 -2.59
N LEU A 21 -7.51 -1.53 -2.41
CA LEU A 21 -7.36 -0.17 -2.93
C LEU A 21 -7.28 -0.14 -4.46
N ILE A 22 -6.57 -1.10 -5.08
CA ILE A 22 -6.52 -1.23 -6.54
C ILE A 22 -7.93 -1.44 -7.13
N LYS A 23 -8.77 -2.27 -6.50
CA LYS A 23 -10.17 -2.45 -6.92
C LYS A 23 -11.00 -1.16 -6.82
N GLN A 24 -10.61 -0.24 -5.95
CA GLN A 24 -11.23 1.08 -5.79
C GLN A 24 -10.62 2.15 -6.72
N GLY A 25 -9.70 1.77 -7.60
CA GLY A 25 -9.08 2.67 -8.57
C GLY A 25 -7.80 3.37 -8.09
N TRP A 26 -7.26 2.98 -6.93
CA TRP A 26 -5.97 3.50 -6.47
C TRP A 26 -4.80 2.84 -7.22
N ILE A 27 -3.73 3.59 -7.41
CA ILE A 27 -2.55 3.16 -8.16
C ILE A 27 -1.37 3.01 -7.19
N PRO A 28 -0.67 1.85 -7.15
CA PRO A 28 0.54 1.69 -6.36
C PRO A 28 1.67 2.55 -6.91
N GLN A 29 2.42 3.18 -6.02
CA GLN A 29 3.58 4.02 -6.36
C GLN A 29 4.85 3.36 -5.84
N GLY A 30 5.82 3.12 -6.72
CA GLY A 30 7.08 2.45 -6.37
C GLY A 30 6.89 0.98 -5.99
N GLY A 31 7.76 0.48 -5.10
CA GLY A 31 7.74 -0.90 -4.61
C GLY A 31 7.42 -1.01 -3.13
N VAL A 32 7.41 -2.25 -2.64
CA VAL A 32 7.22 -2.56 -1.22
C VAL A 32 8.49 -2.21 -0.44
N MET A 33 8.33 -1.58 0.72
CA MET A 33 9.42 -1.25 1.64
C MET A 33 9.15 -1.85 3.03
N GLU A 34 10.19 -1.95 3.85
CA GLU A 34 10.06 -2.28 5.28
C GLU A 34 10.38 -1.05 6.13
N ASP A 35 9.57 -0.78 7.16
CA ASP A 35 9.85 0.28 8.14
C ASP A 35 10.80 -0.18 9.25
N GLN A 36 11.19 0.73 10.13
CA GLN A 36 12.08 0.45 11.27
C GLN A 36 11.53 -0.60 12.26
N ASN A 37 10.24 -0.92 12.18
CA ASN A 37 9.58 -1.93 13.01
C ASN A 37 9.31 -3.23 12.23
N GLY A 38 9.90 -3.40 11.05
CA GLY A 38 9.71 -4.58 10.20
C GLY A 38 8.32 -4.68 9.56
N ARG A 39 7.56 -3.58 9.47
CA ARG A 39 6.26 -3.57 8.79
C ARG A 39 6.45 -3.35 7.31
N CYS A 40 5.73 -4.10 6.50
CA CYS A 40 5.70 -3.93 5.06
C CYS A 40 4.83 -2.72 4.70
N LEU A 41 5.29 -1.92 3.73
CA LEU A 41 4.71 -0.66 3.32
C LEU A 41 4.49 -0.63 1.80
N GLN A 42 3.38 -0.06 1.36
CA GLN A 42 3.15 0.29 -0.04
C GLN A 42 2.51 1.68 -0.12
N ALA A 43 3.10 2.57 -0.91
CA ALA A 43 2.52 3.86 -1.24
C ALA A 43 1.42 3.69 -2.30
N MET A 44 0.30 4.38 -2.13
CA MET A 44 -0.85 4.35 -3.03
C MET A 44 -1.29 5.79 -3.33
N ILE A 45 -1.73 6.04 -4.57
CA ILE A 45 -2.27 7.33 -5.00
C ILE A 45 -3.65 7.16 -5.64
N ASN A 46 -4.58 8.05 -5.31
CA ASN A 46 -5.87 8.19 -5.98
C ASN A 46 -5.81 9.42 -6.88
N THR A 47 -5.98 9.20 -8.18
CA THR A 47 -5.96 10.26 -9.21
C THR A 47 -7.35 10.70 -9.65
N ASN A 48 -8.40 10.06 -9.14
CA ASN A 48 -9.78 10.46 -9.38
C ASN A 48 -10.12 11.80 -8.69
#